data_AF-A0A1V4I566-F1
#
_entry.id   AF-A0A1V4I566-F1
#
_cell.length_a   1.000
_cell.length_b   1.000
_cell.length_c   1.000
_cell.angle_alpha   90.00
_cell.angle_beta   90.00
_cell.angle_gamma   90.00
#
_symmetry.space_group_name_H-M   'P 1'
#
loop_
_entity.id
_entity.type
_entity.pdbx_description
1 polymer ?
#
loop_
_entity_poly.entity_id
_entity_poly.type
_entity_poly.pdbx_seq_one_letter_code
_entity_poly.pdbx_strand_id
1 'polypeptide(L)'
;MKNIFSFGKVKGMQMEKVLNMPKIHSSFTGLQYLWGMHKMTQHEFIKKEIETCFRIYAKDYIIQFGQYKGMSLFDIDYENEGYVVNYLAKNQSEEIAGIVNYYLQYCRNKNRKQYNYYQEHVYKVYAQLREEINNINRKSDIIKVLEDMGLSVRNDNAKYTPLIRCPFGCEKTPSPYQHAYLLFGVEGSWVINCRKCNEGTNFIKFVAEQKGMTDIDAINYIANIMGINSNGVETSKDIKDIQKKIDQRQEEVQLITKKLSSLDVEEFGFRKGIYPPYYYNRGFTNEDGEKMGVYYAGKYCKNGFKSRICFTVRDLDNRVVGVVGRSQFTENEYYDNQIKYHNIDMSLSKDEQIEVLKAMKRGYIKYYNKLESSYVLYNCNSLVNKKVDEIFICEGPFDVMKMVCHHGYENTVGMFGKDLKSGQLYQLYQLFKDNRENLKIHLFVDNDEAGIKAFEGNVKKLQELGFKNIYKMILKNGKDAAEATKEEVDYAYNRPELQSVRYSEKKITIIDEDVSK
;
A
#
# COMPACT_ATOMS: atom_id res chain seq x y z
N MET A 1 -28.96 42.56 -13.14
CA MET A 1 -30.27 42.76 -12.48
C MET A 1 -30.01 42.84 -10.97
N LYS A 2 -30.53 43.85 -10.26
CA LYS A 2 -30.39 43.89 -8.79
C LYS A 2 -31.34 42.82 -8.21
N ASN A 3 -30.77 41.79 -7.58
CA ASN A 3 -31.54 40.76 -6.86
C ASN A 3 -32.18 41.42 -5.61
N ILE A 4 -33.41 41.89 -5.78
CA ILE A 4 -34.22 42.52 -4.73
C ILE A 4 -35.38 41.62 -4.37
N PHE A 5 -35.85 41.69 -3.13
CA PHE A 5 -37.06 40.97 -2.74
C PHE A 5 -38.33 41.65 -3.27
N SER A 6 -39.35 40.88 -3.59
CA SER A 6 -40.63 41.36 -4.15
C SER A 6 -41.79 41.38 -3.13
N PHE A 7 -41.58 40.81 -1.94
CA PHE A 7 -42.63 40.53 -0.96
C PHE A 7 -42.37 41.11 0.43
N GLY A 8 -43.43 41.15 1.24
CA GLY A 8 -43.36 41.44 2.67
C GLY A 8 -42.69 42.77 3.00
N LYS A 9 -42.00 42.82 4.15
CA LYS A 9 -41.34 44.02 4.67
C LYS A 9 -40.00 44.32 3.98
N VAL A 10 -39.52 43.36 3.20
CA VAL A 10 -38.23 43.43 2.50
C VAL A 10 -38.40 43.81 1.02
N LYS A 11 -39.63 44.08 0.59
CA LYS A 11 -39.93 44.46 -0.80
C LYS A 11 -39.08 45.64 -1.25
N GLY A 12 -38.37 45.47 -2.37
CA GLY A 12 -37.45 46.45 -2.94
C GLY A 12 -36.04 46.45 -2.35
N MET A 13 -35.78 45.69 -1.28
CA MET A 13 -34.46 45.62 -0.63
C MET A 13 -33.57 44.56 -1.27
N GLN A 14 -32.25 44.79 -1.28
CA GLN A 14 -31.27 43.84 -1.81
C GLN A 14 -31.20 42.57 -0.95
N MET A 15 -31.20 41.42 -1.62
CA MET A 15 -31.21 40.10 -0.99
C MET A 15 -30.05 39.90 0.01
N GLU A 16 -28.81 40.20 -0.40
CA GLU A 16 -27.62 40.10 0.44
C GLU A 16 -27.71 40.97 1.71
N LYS A 17 -28.15 42.22 1.54
CA LYS A 17 -28.29 43.15 2.66
C LYS A 17 -29.30 42.61 3.66
N VAL A 18 -30.47 42.20 3.18
CA VAL A 18 -31.56 41.65 3.99
C VAL A 18 -31.10 40.40 4.74
N LEU A 19 -30.39 39.47 4.08
CA LEU A 19 -29.87 38.26 4.71
C LEU A 19 -29.00 38.56 5.95
N ASN A 20 -28.19 39.62 5.86
CA ASN A 20 -27.26 40.06 6.91
C ASN A 20 -27.81 41.13 7.85
N MET A 21 -29.09 41.51 7.75
CA MET A 21 -29.65 42.53 8.64
C MET A 21 -29.69 42.02 10.09
N PRO A 22 -29.09 42.74 11.06
CA PRO A 22 -29.16 42.35 12.46
C PRO A 22 -30.57 42.47 13.03
N LYS A 23 -31.43 43.30 12.43
CA LYS A 23 -32.83 43.48 12.83
C LYS A 23 -33.68 43.96 11.65
N ILE A 24 -34.78 43.26 11.37
CA ILE A 24 -35.78 43.65 10.34
C ILE A 24 -37.09 44.10 10.98
N HIS A 25 -37.65 43.29 11.90
CA HIS A 25 -38.93 43.58 12.54
C HIS A 25 -39.09 42.78 13.84
N SER A 26 -39.71 43.34 14.88
CA SER A 26 -40.02 42.65 16.16
C SER A 26 -38.86 41.81 16.75
N SER A 27 -37.63 42.32 16.64
CA SER A 27 -36.39 41.69 17.14
C SER A 27 -35.88 40.47 16.35
N PHE A 28 -36.45 40.14 15.19
CA PHE A 28 -35.89 39.12 14.30
C PHE A 28 -34.75 39.68 13.44
N THR A 29 -33.69 38.87 13.31
CA THR A 29 -32.66 39.05 12.29
C THR A 29 -33.22 38.80 10.90
N GLY A 30 -32.49 39.23 9.88
CA GLY A 30 -32.89 39.02 8.49
C GLY A 30 -32.98 37.55 8.10
N LEU A 31 -32.00 36.74 8.51
CA LEU A 31 -32.06 35.30 8.32
C LEU A 31 -33.30 34.67 8.97
N GLN A 32 -33.62 35.03 10.23
CA GLN A 32 -34.81 34.51 10.92
C GLN A 32 -36.11 34.90 10.21
N TYR A 33 -36.22 36.15 9.74
CA TYR A 33 -37.38 36.60 8.99
C TYR A 33 -37.55 35.81 7.68
N LEU A 34 -36.47 35.65 6.91
CA LEU A 34 -36.50 34.91 5.64
C LEU A 34 -36.81 33.43 5.86
N TRP A 35 -36.18 32.80 6.85
CA TRP A 35 -36.39 31.39 7.16
C TRP A 35 -37.83 31.12 7.65
N GLY A 36 -38.37 31.98 8.52
CA GLY A 36 -39.76 31.91 8.96
C GLY A 36 -40.74 32.05 7.79
N MET A 37 -40.51 33.00 6.89
CA MET A 37 -41.33 33.17 5.69
C MET A 37 -41.24 31.97 4.75
N HIS A 38 -40.06 31.38 4.57
CA HIS A 38 -39.86 30.17 3.74
C HIS A 38 -40.69 28.98 4.26
N LYS A 39 -40.81 28.85 5.59
CA LYS A 39 -41.60 27.78 6.21
C LYS A 39 -43.10 28.01 6.19
N MET A 40 -43.54 29.25 6.43
CA MET A 40 -44.97 29.55 6.64
C MET A 40 -45.73 29.85 5.34
N THR A 41 -45.06 30.35 4.32
CA THR A 41 -45.73 30.83 3.10
C THR A 41 -46.26 29.67 2.25
N GLN A 42 -47.50 29.79 1.78
CA GLN A 42 -48.08 28.88 0.78
C GLN A 42 -47.85 29.35 -0.66
N HIS A 43 -47.27 30.55 -0.84
CA HIS A 43 -46.99 31.11 -2.16
C HIS A 43 -45.64 30.61 -2.69
N GLU A 44 -45.68 29.75 -3.70
CA GLU A 44 -44.51 29.12 -4.31
C GLU A 44 -43.49 30.15 -4.82
N PHE A 45 -43.96 31.29 -5.34
CA PHE A 45 -43.10 32.36 -5.84
C PHE A 45 -42.21 32.96 -4.73
N ILE A 46 -42.79 33.27 -3.56
CA ILE A 46 -42.05 33.81 -2.41
C ILE A 46 -41.01 32.79 -1.93
N LYS A 47 -41.39 31.51 -1.90
CA LYS A 47 -40.49 30.42 -1.52
C LYS A 47 -39.28 30.33 -2.45
N LYS A 48 -39.50 30.32 -3.77
CA LYS A 48 -38.42 30.31 -4.77
C LYS A 48 -37.51 31.53 -4.67
N GLU A 49 -38.08 32.69 -4.38
CA GLU A 49 -37.30 33.93 -4.23
C GLU A 49 -36.37 33.89 -3.00
N ILE A 50 -36.85 33.34 -1.88
CA ILE A 50 -36.02 33.12 -0.67
C ILE A 50 -34.94 32.06 -0.94
N GLU A 51 -35.29 30.94 -1.59
CA GLU A 51 -34.33 29.90 -1.95
C GLU A 51 -33.24 30.42 -2.90
N THR A 52 -33.62 31.31 -3.82
CA THR A 52 -32.67 32.00 -4.72
C THR A 52 -31.70 32.87 -3.92
N CYS A 53 -32.20 33.62 -2.93
CA CYS A 53 -31.36 34.38 -2.02
C CYS A 53 -30.34 33.47 -1.31
N PHE A 54 -30.80 32.38 -0.70
CA PHE A 54 -29.90 31.46 0.01
C PHE A 54 -28.88 30.80 -0.91
N ARG A 55 -29.28 30.35 -2.10
CA ARG A 55 -28.35 29.71 -3.06
C ARG A 55 -27.24 30.64 -3.53
N ILE A 56 -27.52 31.93 -3.68
CA ILE A 56 -26.56 32.90 -4.22
C ILE A 56 -25.72 33.53 -3.11
N TYR A 57 -26.34 33.88 -1.98
CA TYR A 57 -25.75 34.74 -0.95
C TYR A 57 -25.42 34.03 0.37
N ALA A 58 -25.64 32.72 0.51
CA ALA A 58 -25.27 32.02 1.74
C ALA A 58 -23.77 32.14 2.07
N LYS A 59 -22.89 32.20 1.06
CA LYS A 59 -21.45 32.44 1.26
C LYS A 59 -21.16 33.77 1.97
N ASP A 60 -22.00 34.78 1.75
CA ASP A 60 -21.84 36.14 2.26
C ASP A 60 -22.55 36.33 3.60
N TYR A 61 -23.15 35.27 4.17
CA TYR A 61 -23.84 35.34 5.45
C TYR A 61 -22.85 35.55 6.60
N ILE A 62 -23.04 36.62 7.38
CA ILE A 62 -22.17 37.03 8.48
C ILE A 62 -22.65 36.40 9.79
N ILE A 63 -21.80 35.58 10.40
CA ILE A 63 -22.06 34.96 11.70
C ILE A 63 -22.12 36.03 12.79
N GLN A 64 -23.19 36.00 13.59
CA GLN A 64 -23.46 37.01 14.63
C GLN A 64 -23.05 36.59 16.05
N PHE A 65 -22.45 35.41 16.22
CA PHE A 65 -22.13 34.80 17.52
C PHE A 65 -20.86 33.94 17.47
N GLY A 66 -20.37 33.50 18.63
CA GLY A 66 -19.20 32.61 18.72
C GLY A 66 -17.88 33.29 18.35
N GLN A 67 -16.82 32.48 18.21
CA GLN A 67 -15.46 32.95 17.99
C GLN A 67 -15.23 33.63 16.63
N TYR A 68 -16.09 33.36 15.64
CA TYR A 68 -16.02 33.93 14.29
C TYR A 68 -17.09 35.00 14.05
N LYS A 69 -17.56 35.66 15.11
CA LYS A 69 -18.55 36.73 15.01
C LYS A 69 -18.02 37.87 14.12
N GLY A 70 -18.81 38.26 13.13
CA GLY A 70 -18.48 39.32 12.18
C GLY A 70 -17.86 38.83 10.87
N MET A 71 -17.60 37.53 10.74
CA MET A 71 -17.06 36.93 9.51
C MET A 71 -18.13 36.24 8.67
N SER A 72 -17.92 36.19 7.35
CA SER A 72 -18.82 35.49 6.43
C SER A 72 -18.63 33.97 6.50
N LEU A 73 -19.65 33.18 6.14
CA LEU A 73 -19.53 31.72 6.03
C LEU A 73 -18.39 31.31 5.09
N PHE A 74 -18.15 32.08 4.03
CA PHE A 74 -17.02 31.85 3.13
C PHE A 74 -15.67 32.02 3.81
N ASP A 75 -15.49 33.10 4.58
CA ASP A 75 -14.24 33.39 5.29
C ASP A 75 -14.00 32.40 6.42
N ILE A 76 -15.06 31.97 7.11
CA ILE A 76 -14.98 30.97 8.16
C ILE A 76 -14.68 29.59 7.58
N ASP A 77 -15.31 29.20 6.47
CA ASP A 77 -14.99 27.94 5.79
C ASP A 77 -13.57 27.98 5.20
N TYR A 78 -13.10 29.17 4.81
CA TYR A 78 -11.71 29.39 4.45
C TYR A 78 -10.82 29.18 5.68
N GLU A 79 -11.03 29.85 6.81
CA GLU A 79 -10.13 29.74 7.97
C GLU A 79 -10.23 28.41 8.74
N ASN A 80 -11.45 27.86 8.89
CA ASN A 80 -11.76 26.69 9.71
C ASN A 80 -12.98 25.92 9.16
N GLU A 81 -12.74 25.15 8.10
CA GLU A 81 -13.73 24.25 7.48
C GLU A 81 -14.45 23.37 8.51
N GLY A 82 -13.70 22.80 9.47
CA GLY A 82 -14.26 21.92 10.49
C GLY A 82 -15.34 22.60 11.33
N TYR A 83 -15.18 23.90 11.61
CA TYR A 83 -16.19 24.69 12.30
C TYR A 83 -17.47 24.83 11.47
N VAL A 84 -17.36 25.03 10.15
CA VAL A 84 -18.54 25.13 9.28
C VAL A 84 -19.25 23.78 9.13
N VAL A 85 -18.49 22.73 8.78
CA VAL A 85 -19.03 21.41 8.44
C VAL A 85 -19.51 20.63 9.66
N ASN A 86 -18.80 20.71 10.79
CA ASN A 86 -19.11 19.89 11.96
C ASN A 86 -19.90 20.62 13.03
N TYR A 87 -19.69 21.93 13.19
CA TYR A 87 -20.33 22.71 14.25
C TYR A 87 -21.53 23.53 13.72
N LEU A 88 -21.33 24.40 12.72
CA LEU A 88 -22.40 25.27 12.22
C LEU A 88 -23.48 24.49 11.44
N ALA A 89 -23.11 23.47 10.65
CA ALA A 89 -24.09 22.64 9.92
C ALA A 89 -24.98 21.81 10.87
N LYS A 90 -24.52 21.57 12.10
CA LYS A 90 -25.25 20.83 13.15
C LYS A 90 -25.74 21.74 14.28
N ASN A 91 -25.83 23.05 14.04
CA ASN A 91 -26.26 24.01 15.03
C ASN A 91 -27.72 23.75 15.47
N GLN A 92 -28.03 24.05 16.74
CA GLN A 92 -29.39 23.89 17.27
C GLN A 92 -30.39 24.88 16.65
N SER A 93 -29.93 26.03 16.16
CA SER A 93 -30.77 26.95 15.38
C SER A 93 -30.92 26.41 13.96
N GLU A 94 -32.15 26.05 13.61
CA GLU A 94 -32.51 25.52 12.30
C GLU A 94 -32.25 26.52 11.18
N GLU A 95 -32.37 27.83 11.46
CA GLU A 95 -32.06 28.89 10.51
C GLU A 95 -30.56 28.90 10.15
N ILE A 96 -29.69 28.75 11.16
CA ILE A 96 -28.24 28.72 11.00
C ILE A 96 -27.80 27.44 10.29
N ALA A 97 -28.24 26.27 10.78
CA ALA A 97 -27.95 25.00 10.10
C ALA A 97 -28.47 25.03 8.66
N GLY A 98 -29.65 25.61 8.47
CA GLY A 98 -30.29 25.85 7.19
C GLY A 98 -29.43 26.62 6.19
N ILE A 99 -29.02 27.85 6.53
CA ILE A 99 -28.20 28.67 5.63
C ILE A 99 -26.82 28.04 5.37
N VAL A 100 -26.24 27.36 6.36
CA VAL A 100 -24.97 26.63 6.21
C VAL A 100 -25.13 25.47 5.22
N ASN A 101 -26.24 24.74 5.26
CA ASN A 101 -26.51 23.67 4.30
C ASN A 101 -26.65 24.22 2.86
N TYR A 102 -27.30 25.37 2.68
CA TYR A 102 -27.32 26.06 1.38
C TYR A 102 -25.92 26.47 0.93
N TYR A 103 -25.09 26.99 1.83
CA TYR A 103 -23.68 27.30 1.54
C TYR A 103 -22.92 26.04 1.08
N LEU A 104 -22.97 24.96 1.86
CA LEU A 104 -22.28 23.69 1.58
C LEU A 104 -22.73 23.05 0.26
N GLN A 105 -24.01 23.18 -0.09
CA GLN A 105 -24.59 22.56 -1.27
C GLN A 105 -24.35 23.38 -2.55
N TYR A 106 -24.48 24.71 -2.49
CA TYR A 106 -24.57 25.55 -3.69
C TYR A 106 -23.44 26.57 -3.84
N CYS A 107 -22.80 27.00 -2.74
CA CYS A 107 -21.79 28.05 -2.78
C CYS A 107 -20.36 27.53 -2.58
N ARG A 108 -20.21 26.41 -1.86
CA ARG A 108 -18.92 25.85 -1.49
C ARG A 108 -18.24 25.17 -2.68
N ASN A 109 -17.08 25.69 -3.09
CA ASN A 109 -16.28 25.09 -4.15
C ASN A 109 -15.43 23.94 -3.60
N LYS A 110 -15.77 22.70 -3.95
CA LYS A 110 -15.07 21.47 -3.51
C LYS A 110 -13.69 21.27 -4.16
N ASN A 111 -13.32 22.07 -5.18
CA ASN A 111 -12.05 21.95 -5.90
C ASN A 111 -11.02 23.02 -5.48
N ARG A 112 -10.76 23.18 -4.17
CA ARG A 112 -9.68 24.05 -3.69
C ARG A 112 -8.39 23.23 -3.56
N LYS A 113 -7.44 23.47 -4.47
CA LYS A 113 -6.07 22.92 -4.41
C LYS A 113 -5.13 23.69 -3.47
N GLN A 114 -5.64 24.62 -2.64
CA GLN A 114 -4.85 25.42 -1.70
C GLN A 114 -5.33 25.18 -0.28
N TYR A 115 -4.39 24.84 0.61
CA TYR A 115 -4.61 24.71 2.04
C TYR A 115 -4.90 26.10 2.64
N ASN A 116 -5.79 26.15 3.63
CA ASN A 116 -6.03 27.38 4.38
C ASN A 116 -4.99 27.62 5.48
N TYR A 117 -4.98 28.82 6.09
CA TYR A 117 -4.00 29.21 7.11
C TYR A 117 -3.88 28.21 8.28
N TYR A 118 -5.00 27.64 8.74
CA TYR A 118 -4.99 26.65 9.81
C TYR A 118 -4.39 25.31 9.33
N GLN A 119 -4.77 24.84 8.14
CA GLN A 119 -4.20 23.67 7.50
C GLN A 119 -2.70 23.87 7.25
N GLU A 120 -2.27 25.02 6.76
CA GLU A 120 -0.87 25.39 6.56
C GLU A 120 -0.07 25.37 7.87
N HIS A 121 -0.61 25.94 8.95
CA HIS A 121 0.01 25.92 10.27
C HIS A 121 0.13 24.50 10.83
N VAL A 122 -0.96 23.72 10.73
CA VAL A 122 -1.02 22.29 11.04
C VAL A 122 0.09 21.57 10.25
N TYR A 123 0.10 21.64 8.92
CA TYR A 123 1.10 20.97 8.09
C TYR A 123 2.54 21.34 8.44
N LYS A 124 2.84 22.62 8.75
CA LYS A 124 4.18 23.03 9.22
C LYS A 124 4.59 22.31 10.50
N VAL A 125 3.71 22.32 11.49
CA VAL A 125 3.95 21.68 12.79
C VAL A 125 4.16 20.18 12.58
N TYR A 126 3.30 19.50 11.80
CA TYR A 126 3.46 18.07 11.55
C TYR A 126 4.68 17.73 10.69
N ALA A 127 5.06 18.57 9.74
CA ALA A 127 6.27 18.37 8.95
C ALA A 127 7.53 18.46 9.81
N GLN A 128 7.58 19.44 10.72
CA GLN A 128 8.68 19.56 11.67
C GLN A 128 8.70 18.43 12.69
N LEU A 129 7.56 18.08 13.27
CA LEU A 129 7.45 16.92 14.17
C LEU A 129 7.87 15.63 13.46
N ARG A 130 7.50 15.46 12.19
CA ARG A 130 7.93 14.33 11.37
C ARG A 130 9.44 14.33 11.13
N GLU A 131 10.05 15.48 10.84
CA GLU A 131 11.51 15.60 10.74
C GLU A 131 12.18 15.26 12.08
N GLU A 132 11.66 15.76 13.20
CA GLU A 132 12.19 15.48 14.53
C GLU A 132 12.05 14.00 14.90
N ILE A 133 10.90 13.38 14.68
CA ILE A 133 10.67 11.94 14.88
C ILE A 133 11.64 11.10 14.05
N ASN A 134 11.84 11.47 12.77
CA ASN A 134 12.76 10.77 11.88
C ASN A 134 14.24 10.99 12.28
N ASN A 135 14.61 12.20 12.70
CA ASN A 135 15.97 12.55 13.13
C ASN A 135 16.32 12.00 14.53
N ILE A 136 15.33 11.60 15.33
CA ILE A 136 15.57 10.93 16.60
C ILE A 136 16.06 9.50 16.34
N ASN A 137 17.38 9.36 16.33
CA ASN A 137 18.09 8.08 16.34
C ASN A 137 18.07 7.41 17.75
N ARG A 138 17.28 7.91 18.70
CA ARG A 138 17.18 7.30 20.02
C ARG A 138 16.21 6.12 19.96
N LYS A 139 16.78 4.94 19.73
CA LYS A 139 16.09 3.65 19.74
C LYS A 139 15.18 3.46 20.96
N SER A 140 15.54 4.01 22.13
CA SER A 140 14.73 3.97 23.35
C SER A 140 13.37 4.68 23.23
N ASP A 141 13.28 5.76 22.47
CA ASP A 141 12.04 6.54 22.36
C ASP A 141 11.03 5.85 21.44
N ILE A 142 11.51 5.24 20.35
CA ILE A 142 10.67 4.43 19.45
C ILE A 142 10.18 3.16 20.17
N ILE A 143 11.01 2.56 21.02
CA ILE A 143 10.61 1.42 21.85
C ILE A 143 9.43 1.79 22.76
N LYS A 144 9.43 2.97 23.41
CA LYS A 144 8.30 3.42 24.23
C LYS A 144 7.00 3.50 23.44
N VAL A 145 7.06 3.99 22.20
CA VAL A 145 5.88 4.04 21.31
C VAL A 145 5.37 2.63 21.00
N LEU A 146 6.27 1.69 20.68
CA LEU A 146 5.90 0.29 20.47
C LEU A 146 5.26 -0.34 21.72
N GLU A 147 5.82 -0.07 22.90
CA GLU A 147 5.30 -0.55 24.18
C GLU A 147 3.90 0.00 24.48
N ASP A 148 3.65 1.29 24.22
CA ASP A 148 2.31 1.91 24.34
C ASP A 148 1.30 1.31 23.34
N MET A 149 1.77 0.87 22.18
CA MET A 149 0.95 0.09 21.22
C MET A 149 0.72 -1.36 21.65
N GLY A 150 1.28 -1.81 22.79
CA GLY A 150 1.20 -3.19 23.26
C GLY A 150 2.13 -4.16 22.52
N LEU A 151 3.13 -3.65 21.82
CA LEU A 151 4.13 -4.44 21.09
C LEU A 151 5.38 -4.60 21.93
N SER A 152 5.70 -5.85 22.26
CA SER A 152 6.91 -6.17 23.02
C SER A 152 8.10 -6.40 22.10
N VAL A 153 9.24 -5.84 22.50
CA VAL A 153 10.51 -5.92 21.78
C VAL A 153 11.60 -6.59 22.61
N ARG A 154 12.68 -7.02 21.96
CA ARG A 154 13.96 -7.28 22.63
C ARG A 154 14.97 -6.21 22.24
N ASN A 155 15.60 -5.63 23.25
CA ASN A 155 16.63 -4.62 23.06
C ASN A 155 18.03 -5.18 23.31
N ASP A 156 18.33 -6.34 22.72
CA ASP A 156 19.58 -7.09 22.88
C ASP A 156 20.49 -7.03 21.65
N ASN A 157 20.07 -6.32 20.59
CA ASN A 157 20.82 -6.20 19.33
C ASN A 157 21.10 -4.74 18.97
N ALA A 158 22.34 -4.42 18.59
CA ALA A 158 22.74 -3.05 18.26
C ALA A 158 22.26 -2.59 16.88
N LYS A 159 22.04 -3.50 15.92
CA LYS A 159 21.73 -3.18 14.51
C LYS A 159 20.24 -3.05 14.22
N TYR A 160 19.41 -3.80 14.94
CA TYR A 160 17.96 -3.78 14.81
C TYR A 160 17.32 -4.11 16.16
N THR A 161 16.01 -3.95 16.27
CA THR A 161 15.26 -4.28 17.48
C THR A 161 14.28 -5.39 17.13
N PRO A 162 14.56 -6.65 17.49
CA PRO A 162 13.61 -7.73 17.28
C PRO A 162 12.28 -7.46 18.00
N LEU A 163 11.17 -7.77 17.33
CA LEU A 163 9.84 -7.83 17.94
C LEU A 163 9.56 -9.27 18.36
N ILE A 164 8.91 -9.43 19.52
CA ILE A 164 8.56 -10.74 20.07
C ILE A 164 7.46 -11.42 19.22
N ARG A 165 6.58 -10.62 18.61
CA ARG A 165 5.50 -11.06 17.72
C ARG A 165 5.51 -10.25 16.43
N CYS A 166 4.98 -10.84 15.36
CA CYS A 166 4.77 -10.10 14.13
C CYS A 166 3.63 -9.09 14.32
N PRO A 167 3.85 -7.79 14.08
CA PRO A 167 2.81 -6.78 14.21
C PRO A 167 1.80 -6.82 13.04
N PHE A 168 2.12 -7.55 11.96
CA PHE A 168 1.26 -7.71 10.78
C PHE A 168 0.41 -8.99 10.81
N GLY A 169 0.39 -9.73 11.92
CA GLY A 169 -0.55 -10.84 12.13
C GLY A 169 -0.17 -12.19 11.52
N CYS A 170 1.05 -12.37 11.02
CA CYS A 170 1.45 -13.65 10.41
C CYS A 170 1.77 -14.77 11.42
N GLU A 171 1.85 -14.46 12.70
CA GLU A 171 1.94 -15.41 13.82
C GLU A 171 1.14 -14.89 15.01
N LYS A 172 0.28 -15.74 15.58
CA LYS A 172 -0.53 -15.41 16.76
C LYS A 172 0.24 -15.58 18.07
N THR A 173 1.29 -16.40 18.07
CA THR A 173 2.12 -16.72 19.24
C THR A 173 3.55 -16.14 19.09
N PRO A 174 4.25 -15.85 20.20
CA PRO A 174 5.64 -15.41 20.17
C PRO A 174 6.56 -16.38 19.41
N SER A 175 7.37 -15.84 18.49
CA SER A 175 8.29 -16.65 17.69
C SER A 175 9.64 -16.81 18.39
N PRO A 176 10.21 -18.03 18.51
CA PRO A 176 11.60 -18.16 18.93
C PRO A 176 12.59 -17.62 17.88
N TYR A 177 12.18 -17.53 16.61
CA TYR A 177 13.04 -17.11 15.50
C TYR A 177 12.99 -15.60 15.19
N GLN A 178 12.17 -14.84 15.92
CA GLN A 178 12.08 -13.36 15.88
C GLN A 178 12.24 -12.77 14.48
N HIS A 179 11.24 -13.03 13.64
CA HIS A 179 11.25 -12.65 12.22
C HIS A 179 10.78 -11.22 11.96
N ALA A 180 10.17 -10.57 12.95
CA ALA A 180 9.79 -9.16 12.91
C ALA A 180 10.83 -8.29 13.63
N TYR A 181 11.15 -7.13 13.06
CA TYR A 181 12.17 -6.24 13.60
C TYR A 181 11.94 -4.79 13.19
N LEU A 182 12.38 -3.90 14.07
CA LEU A 182 12.52 -2.47 13.83
C LEU A 182 13.97 -2.18 13.44
N LEU A 183 14.16 -1.36 12.42
CA LEU A 183 15.46 -0.96 11.87
C LEU A 183 15.44 0.56 11.65
N PHE A 184 16.54 1.25 11.94
CA PHE A 184 16.72 2.60 11.42
C PHE A 184 17.22 2.50 9.98
N GLY A 185 16.38 2.91 9.03
CA GLY A 185 16.70 2.87 7.61
C GLY A 185 17.73 3.94 7.25
N VAL A 186 18.45 3.69 6.15
CA VAL A 186 19.47 4.59 5.60
C VAL A 186 18.91 5.95 5.17
N GLU A 187 17.60 6.03 4.97
CA GLU A 187 16.84 7.24 4.64
C GLU A 187 16.58 8.16 5.85
N GLY A 188 17.14 7.82 7.01
CA GLY A 188 16.95 8.58 8.23
C GLY A 188 15.55 8.43 8.82
N SER A 189 14.92 7.25 8.66
CA SER A 189 13.62 6.96 9.28
C SER A 189 13.56 5.53 9.79
N TRP A 190 12.74 5.32 10.83
CA TRP A 190 12.51 3.99 11.38
C TRP A 190 11.56 3.19 10.49
N VAL A 191 11.88 1.91 10.29
CA VAL A 191 11.11 0.97 9.47
C VAL A 191 10.84 -0.28 10.29
N ILE A 192 9.62 -0.78 10.21
CA ILE A 192 9.21 -2.04 10.85
C ILE A 192 8.94 -3.08 9.79
N ASN A 193 9.60 -4.24 9.92
CA ASN A 193 9.61 -5.29 8.90
C ASN A 193 9.32 -6.65 9.52
N CYS A 194 8.86 -7.58 8.68
CA CYS A 194 8.72 -8.99 9.02
C CYS A 194 9.20 -9.88 7.86
N ARG A 195 10.27 -10.65 8.07
CA ARG A 195 10.82 -11.58 7.07
C ARG A 195 9.89 -12.75 6.75
N LYS A 196 8.96 -13.08 7.65
CA LYS A 196 8.07 -14.23 7.46
C LYS A 196 6.89 -13.91 6.54
N CYS A 197 6.16 -12.84 6.80
CA CYS A 197 5.08 -12.38 5.90
C CYS A 197 5.54 -11.40 4.83
N ASN A 198 6.81 -10.98 4.88
CA ASN A 198 7.39 -10.07 3.91
C ASN A 198 6.71 -8.69 3.85
N GLU A 199 6.10 -8.30 4.98
CA GLU A 199 5.49 -6.99 5.20
C GLU A 199 6.53 -6.03 5.79
N GLY A 200 6.48 -4.78 5.36
CA GLY A 200 7.42 -3.75 5.78
C GLY A 200 6.91 -2.35 5.45
N THR A 201 6.99 -1.43 6.41
CA THR A 201 6.53 -0.05 6.20
C THR A 201 7.26 0.93 7.12
N ASN A 202 7.20 2.22 6.77
CA ASN A 202 7.72 3.29 7.61
C ASN A 202 6.98 3.31 8.97
N PHE A 203 7.72 3.57 10.04
CA PHE A 203 7.21 3.50 11.41
C PHE A 203 5.99 4.41 11.66
N ILE A 204 5.97 5.63 11.12
CA ILE A 204 4.83 6.55 11.29
C ILE A 204 3.59 5.98 10.61
N LYS A 205 3.76 5.50 9.38
CA LYS A 205 2.68 4.88 8.60
C LYS A 205 2.16 3.60 9.28
N PHE A 206 3.06 2.79 9.83
CA PHE A 206 2.70 1.62 10.62
C PHE A 206 1.80 1.99 11.81
N VAL A 207 2.17 3.03 12.58
CA VAL A 207 1.39 3.51 13.72
C VAL A 207 -0.01 3.96 13.28
N ALA A 208 -0.08 4.73 12.20
CA ALA A 208 -1.34 5.21 11.64
C ALA A 208 -2.28 4.05 11.28
N GLU A 209 -1.78 3.08 10.53
CA GLU A 209 -2.54 1.92 10.08
C GLU A 209 -3.00 1.02 11.25
N GLN A 210 -2.11 0.72 12.21
CA GLN A 210 -2.43 -0.16 13.34
C GLN A 210 -3.47 0.43 14.29
N LYS A 211 -3.46 1.75 14.47
CA LYS A 211 -4.39 2.44 15.36
C LYS A 211 -5.63 2.97 14.64
N GLY A 212 -5.72 2.79 13.31
CA GLY A 212 -6.83 3.28 12.49
C GLY A 212 -6.95 4.81 12.51
N MET A 213 -5.82 5.51 12.56
CA MET A 213 -5.75 6.98 12.63
C MET A 213 -5.09 7.57 11.39
N THR A 214 -5.19 8.89 11.20
CA THR A 214 -4.53 9.56 10.07
C THR A 214 -3.02 9.67 10.30
N ASP A 215 -2.22 9.87 9.24
CA ASP A 215 -0.77 10.14 9.36
C ASP A 215 -0.47 11.30 10.30
N ILE A 216 -1.33 12.32 10.30
CA ILE A 216 -1.25 13.52 11.14
C ILE A 216 -1.46 13.15 12.61
N ASP A 217 -2.52 12.39 12.90
CA ASP A 217 -2.80 11.92 14.26
C ASP A 217 -1.68 11.00 14.78
N ALA A 218 -1.12 10.17 13.90
CA ALA A 218 0.01 9.29 14.24
C ALA A 218 1.26 10.08 14.61
N ILE A 219 1.60 11.14 13.86
CA ILE A 219 2.73 12.02 14.18
C ILE A 219 2.55 12.66 15.56
N ASN A 220 1.36 13.17 15.88
CA ASN A 220 1.07 13.72 17.20
C ASN A 220 1.18 12.68 18.31
N TYR A 221 0.59 11.51 18.09
CA TYR A 221 0.60 10.42 19.06
C TYR A 221 2.04 10.01 19.39
N ILE A 222 2.87 9.85 18.36
CA ILE A 222 4.31 9.56 18.50
C ILE A 222 5.01 10.71 19.25
N ALA A 223 4.82 11.95 18.82
CA ALA A 223 5.44 13.12 19.43
C ALA A 223 5.14 13.24 20.94
N ASN A 224 3.89 13.01 21.33
CA ASN A 224 3.44 13.05 22.72
C ASN A 224 4.14 11.98 23.57
N ILE A 225 4.23 10.73 23.10
CA ILE A 225 4.92 9.65 23.82
C ILE A 225 6.42 9.93 23.94
N MET A 226 7.01 10.51 22.90
CA MET A 226 8.43 10.87 22.87
C MET A 226 8.75 12.15 23.65
N GLY A 227 7.75 12.87 24.16
CA GLY A 227 7.92 14.16 24.85
C GLY A 227 8.42 15.28 23.93
N ILE A 228 8.12 15.21 22.63
CA ILE A 228 8.46 16.22 21.64
C ILE A 228 7.38 17.32 21.70
N ASN A 229 7.77 18.53 22.06
CA ASN A 229 6.84 19.64 22.30
C ASN A 229 6.57 20.43 21.01
N SER A 230 5.30 20.60 20.63
CA SER A 230 4.89 21.37 19.44
C SER A 230 5.05 22.89 19.59
N ASN A 231 5.29 23.39 20.80
CA ASN A 231 5.29 24.81 21.12
C ASN A 231 6.58 25.57 20.72
N GLY A 232 7.61 24.88 20.21
CA GLY A 232 8.91 25.45 19.84
C GLY A 232 9.17 25.55 18.34
N VAL A 233 8.15 25.35 17.50
CA VAL A 233 8.28 25.39 16.04
C VAL A 233 8.57 26.83 15.58
N GLU A 234 9.84 27.14 15.34
CA GLU A 234 10.23 28.38 14.65
C GLU A 234 9.60 28.39 13.24
N THR A 235 8.66 29.31 13.03
CA THR A 235 7.94 29.57 11.78
C THR A 235 8.84 30.21 10.70
N SER A 236 10.11 29.80 10.59
CA SER A 236 11.10 30.39 9.69
C SER A 236 11.30 29.64 8.37
N LYS A 237 10.74 28.43 8.19
CA LYS A 237 10.80 27.68 6.93
C LYS A 237 9.57 27.96 6.04
N ASP A 238 9.80 28.37 4.79
CA ASP A 238 8.75 28.62 3.79
C ASP A 238 7.95 27.33 3.53
N ILE A 239 6.61 27.43 3.57
CA ILE A 239 5.67 26.33 3.27
C ILE A 239 5.98 25.74 1.91
N LYS A 240 6.32 26.59 0.94
CA LYS A 240 6.63 26.13 -0.41
C LYS A 240 7.82 25.18 -0.42
N ASP A 241 8.82 25.37 0.44
CA ASP A 241 9.97 24.48 0.53
C ASP A 241 9.69 23.19 1.30
N ILE A 242 8.86 23.24 2.35
CA ILE A 242 8.42 22.06 3.09
C ILE A 242 7.47 21.21 2.24
N GLN A 243 6.48 21.84 1.62
CA GLN A 243 5.55 21.22 0.68
C GLN A 243 6.31 20.65 -0.51
N LYS A 244 7.26 21.40 -1.09
CA LYS A 244 8.14 20.89 -2.14
C LYS A 244 8.96 19.70 -1.67
N LYS A 245 9.44 19.63 -0.43
CA LYS A 245 10.17 18.44 0.09
C LYS A 245 9.25 17.24 0.37
N ILE A 246 8.03 17.46 0.87
CA ILE A 246 7.05 16.40 1.13
C ILE A 246 6.47 15.89 -0.19
N ASP A 247 6.08 16.78 -1.09
CA ASP A 247 5.66 16.47 -2.45
C ASP A 247 6.81 15.80 -3.20
N GLN A 248 8.05 16.31 -3.14
CA GLN A 248 9.20 15.61 -3.73
C GLN A 248 9.37 14.20 -3.17
N ARG A 249 9.20 13.98 -1.86
CA ARG A 249 9.28 12.63 -1.25
C ARG A 249 8.09 11.74 -1.62
N GLN A 250 6.88 12.28 -1.74
CA GLN A 250 5.69 11.55 -2.19
C GLN A 250 5.70 11.32 -3.71
N GLU A 251 6.39 12.18 -4.45
CA GLU A 251 6.74 12.10 -5.87
C GLU A 251 8.02 11.29 -6.09
N GLU A 252 8.62 10.69 -5.07
CA GLU A 252 9.81 9.85 -5.23
C GLU A 252 9.48 8.36 -5.03
N VAL A 253 9.97 7.52 -5.96
CA VAL A 253 10.01 6.06 -5.82
C VAL A 253 11.44 5.67 -5.50
N GLN A 254 11.61 4.96 -4.38
CA GLN A 254 12.90 4.42 -3.98
C GLN A 254 13.06 3.00 -4.47
N LEU A 255 14.09 2.81 -5.28
CA LEU A 255 14.55 1.52 -5.75
C LEU A 255 15.77 1.13 -4.93
N ILE A 256 15.83 -0.12 -4.49
CA ILE A 256 16.89 -0.60 -3.62
C ILE A 256 17.74 -1.58 -4.39
N THR A 257 19.04 -1.35 -4.46
CA THR A 257 20.01 -2.28 -5.01
C THR A 257 20.90 -2.84 -3.91
N LYS A 258 21.30 -4.10 -4.09
CA LYS A 258 22.19 -4.83 -3.19
C LYS A 258 22.95 -5.89 -3.98
N LYS A 259 24.26 -5.95 -3.78
CA LYS A 259 25.13 -7.00 -4.30
C LYS A 259 24.89 -8.28 -3.51
N LEU A 260 24.23 -9.23 -4.16
CA LEU A 260 23.99 -10.54 -3.58
C LEU A 260 25.23 -11.43 -3.67
N SER A 261 25.44 -12.23 -2.64
CA SER A 261 26.50 -13.24 -2.62
C SER A 261 26.21 -14.33 -3.65
N SER A 262 27.18 -14.64 -4.49
CA SER A 262 27.08 -15.79 -5.39
C SER A 262 27.07 -17.10 -4.60
N LEU A 263 26.36 -18.09 -5.11
CA LEU A 263 26.30 -19.45 -4.58
C LEU A 263 26.87 -20.42 -5.61
N ASP A 264 27.63 -21.39 -5.12
CA ASP A 264 27.98 -22.57 -5.89
C ASP A 264 26.89 -23.64 -5.69
N VAL A 265 26.27 -24.05 -6.81
CA VAL A 265 25.18 -25.03 -6.79
C VAL A 265 25.69 -26.44 -6.50
N GLU A 266 26.97 -26.72 -6.80
CA GLU A 266 27.59 -28.02 -6.58
C GLU A 266 27.68 -28.36 -5.08
N GLU A 267 27.89 -27.35 -4.23
CA GLU A 267 27.96 -27.50 -2.77
C GLU A 267 26.70 -28.11 -2.14
N PHE A 268 25.55 -27.97 -2.80
CA PHE A 268 24.29 -28.48 -2.25
C PHE A 268 24.06 -29.98 -2.54
N GLY A 269 24.89 -30.59 -3.40
CA GLY A 269 24.77 -32.00 -3.78
C GLY A 269 23.51 -32.31 -4.59
N PHE A 270 23.06 -31.34 -5.40
CA PHE A 270 21.90 -31.51 -6.26
C PHE A 270 22.18 -32.46 -7.43
N ARG A 271 21.14 -33.13 -7.93
CA ARG A 271 21.22 -34.00 -9.10
C ARG A 271 20.56 -33.33 -10.31
N LYS A 272 21.25 -33.39 -11.46
CA LYS A 272 20.72 -33.03 -12.77
C LYS A 272 20.03 -34.24 -13.41
N GLY A 273 19.03 -34.00 -14.27
CA GLY A 273 18.42 -35.02 -15.12
C GLY A 273 17.62 -36.11 -14.41
N ILE A 274 17.35 -35.98 -13.11
CA ILE A 274 16.52 -36.93 -12.35
C ILE A 274 15.58 -36.13 -11.45
N TYR A 275 14.29 -36.14 -11.77
CA TYR A 275 13.26 -35.43 -11.03
C TYR A 275 12.26 -36.39 -10.38
N PRO A 276 11.51 -35.94 -9.35
CA PRO A 276 10.50 -36.78 -8.71
C PRO A 276 9.24 -36.89 -9.59
N PRO A 277 8.36 -37.90 -9.39
CA PRO A 277 7.12 -38.06 -10.16
C PRO A 277 6.27 -36.79 -10.24
N TYR A 278 6.21 -36.01 -9.15
CA TYR A 278 5.51 -34.73 -9.11
C TYR A 278 5.95 -33.74 -10.20
N TYR A 279 7.23 -33.74 -10.58
CA TYR A 279 7.76 -32.89 -11.65
C TYR A 279 7.24 -33.34 -13.03
N TYR A 280 7.35 -34.64 -13.33
CA TYR A 280 6.87 -35.20 -14.59
C TYR A 280 5.35 -35.15 -14.73
N ASN A 281 4.62 -35.32 -13.62
CA ASN A 281 3.16 -35.22 -13.59
C ASN A 281 2.67 -33.78 -13.89
N ARG A 282 3.52 -32.76 -13.72
CA ARG A 282 3.25 -31.39 -14.18
C ARG A 282 3.60 -31.18 -15.68
N GLY A 283 4.01 -32.25 -16.36
CA GLY A 283 4.34 -32.28 -17.78
C GLY A 283 5.76 -31.85 -18.11
N PHE A 284 6.63 -31.64 -17.13
CA PHE A 284 7.99 -31.17 -17.39
C PHE A 284 8.94 -32.31 -17.78
N THR A 285 9.86 -32.01 -18.68
CA THR A 285 10.89 -32.92 -19.18
C THR A 285 12.24 -32.62 -18.53
N ASN A 286 13.21 -33.52 -18.69
CA ASN A 286 14.58 -33.24 -18.24
C ASN A 286 15.20 -32.03 -18.95
N GLU A 287 14.88 -31.84 -20.24
CA GLU A 287 15.34 -30.71 -21.05
C GLU A 287 14.82 -29.38 -20.49
N ASP A 288 13.55 -29.33 -20.04
CA ASP A 288 13.01 -28.14 -19.38
C ASP A 288 13.81 -27.79 -18.12
N GLY A 289 14.20 -28.82 -17.36
CA GLY A 289 15.00 -28.67 -16.16
C GLY A 289 16.40 -28.16 -16.44
N GLU A 290 17.04 -28.64 -17.51
CA GLU A 290 18.33 -28.14 -17.98
C GLU A 290 18.23 -26.69 -18.47
N LYS A 291 17.24 -26.38 -19.33
CA LYS A 291 16.97 -25.04 -19.87
C LYS A 291 16.79 -24.01 -18.76
N MET A 292 16.03 -24.35 -17.72
CA MET A 292 15.67 -23.43 -16.64
C MET A 292 16.60 -23.51 -15.42
N GLY A 293 17.64 -24.34 -15.45
CA GLY A 293 18.55 -24.51 -14.31
C GLY A 293 17.83 -25.05 -13.06
N VAL A 294 16.98 -26.05 -13.24
CA VAL A 294 16.21 -26.72 -12.19
C VAL A 294 16.86 -28.05 -11.84
N TYR A 295 16.92 -28.35 -10.56
CA TYR A 295 17.58 -29.54 -10.03
C TYR A 295 16.67 -30.29 -9.08
N TYR A 296 17.01 -31.54 -8.77
CA TYR A 296 16.38 -32.26 -7.69
C TYR A 296 17.36 -32.55 -6.55
N ALA A 297 16.97 -32.12 -5.35
CA ALA A 297 17.66 -32.43 -4.11
C ALA A 297 17.14 -33.75 -3.54
N GLY A 298 17.66 -34.87 -4.05
CA GLY A 298 17.25 -36.21 -3.65
C GLY A 298 17.75 -36.65 -2.28
N LYS A 299 17.74 -37.98 -2.04
CA LYS A 299 18.06 -38.59 -0.74
C LYS A 299 19.44 -38.27 -0.16
N TYR A 300 20.40 -37.89 -1.01
CA TYR A 300 21.77 -37.57 -0.62
C TYR A 300 21.96 -36.11 -0.19
N CYS A 301 20.98 -35.24 -0.47
CA CYS A 301 21.00 -33.88 0.02
C CYS A 301 20.71 -33.91 1.54
N LYS A 302 21.63 -33.32 2.33
CA LYS A 302 21.57 -33.34 3.80
C LYS A 302 21.11 -32.01 4.43
N ASN A 303 20.86 -30.99 3.62
CA ASN A 303 20.40 -29.68 4.07
C ASN A 303 18.87 -29.53 3.88
N GLY A 304 18.32 -28.33 4.14
CA GLY A 304 16.88 -28.06 4.04
C GLY A 304 16.26 -28.22 2.65
N PHE A 305 17.08 -28.37 1.60
CA PHE A 305 16.62 -28.66 0.25
C PHE A 305 16.25 -30.13 0.04
N LYS A 306 16.57 -31.04 0.96
CA LYS A 306 16.21 -32.46 0.82
C LYS A 306 14.75 -32.64 0.43
N SER A 307 14.51 -33.50 -0.57
CA SER A 307 13.19 -33.82 -1.13
C SER A 307 12.52 -32.65 -1.87
N ARG A 308 13.30 -31.79 -2.52
CA ARG A 308 12.79 -30.60 -3.22
C ARG A 308 13.28 -30.47 -4.65
N ILE A 309 12.42 -29.87 -5.47
CA ILE A 309 12.74 -29.37 -6.81
C ILE A 309 13.30 -27.96 -6.62
N CYS A 310 14.56 -27.78 -7.02
CA CYS A 310 15.39 -26.61 -6.70
C CYS A 310 15.60 -25.76 -7.94
N PHE A 311 15.04 -24.56 -7.94
CA PHE A 311 15.19 -23.55 -8.98
C PHE A 311 16.39 -22.66 -8.66
N THR A 312 17.38 -22.62 -9.56
CA THR A 312 18.52 -21.70 -9.41
C THR A 312 18.10 -20.30 -9.84
N VAL A 313 18.47 -19.30 -9.04
CA VAL A 313 18.08 -17.90 -9.27
C VAL A 313 19.33 -17.10 -9.57
N ARG A 314 19.29 -16.35 -10.66
CA ARG A 314 20.43 -15.60 -11.19
C ARG A 314 20.16 -14.11 -11.17
N ASP A 315 21.20 -13.34 -10.89
CA ASP A 315 21.16 -11.88 -11.07
C ASP A 315 21.36 -11.49 -12.54
N LEU A 316 21.36 -10.18 -12.82
CA LEU A 316 21.54 -9.65 -14.18
C LEU A 316 22.95 -9.93 -14.75
N ASP A 317 23.93 -10.23 -13.91
CA ASP A 317 25.28 -10.67 -14.32
C ASP A 317 25.35 -12.18 -14.55
N ASN A 318 24.20 -12.87 -14.56
CA ASN A 318 24.05 -14.31 -14.74
C ASN A 318 24.70 -15.17 -13.64
N ARG A 319 25.07 -14.57 -12.50
CA ARG A 319 25.62 -15.29 -11.34
C ARG A 319 24.48 -15.93 -10.57
N VAL A 320 24.67 -17.18 -10.11
CA VAL A 320 23.68 -17.81 -9.21
C VAL A 320 23.78 -17.11 -7.86
N VAL A 321 22.71 -16.45 -7.44
CA VAL A 321 22.64 -15.67 -6.19
C VAL A 321 21.63 -16.25 -5.19
N GLY A 322 20.90 -17.28 -5.59
CA GLY A 322 19.98 -17.97 -4.71
C GLY A 322 19.47 -19.28 -5.25
N VAL A 323 18.82 -20.05 -4.36
CA VAL A 323 18.08 -21.27 -4.72
C VAL A 323 16.73 -21.26 -4.00
N VAL A 324 15.68 -21.60 -4.74
CA VAL A 324 14.33 -21.81 -4.20
C VAL A 324 13.95 -23.27 -4.38
N GLY A 325 13.68 -23.97 -3.29
CA GLY A 325 13.29 -25.37 -3.26
C GLY A 325 11.80 -25.55 -3.01
N ARG A 326 11.07 -26.13 -3.96
CA ARG A 326 9.67 -26.53 -3.81
C ARG A 326 9.59 -28.00 -3.37
N SER A 327 8.78 -28.29 -2.34
CA SER A 327 8.49 -29.67 -1.93
C SER A 327 8.05 -30.54 -3.11
N GLN A 328 8.59 -31.74 -3.22
CA GLN A 328 8.09 -32.74 -4.18
C GLN A 328 6.70 -33.29 -3.79
N PHE A 329 6.30 -33.11 -2.53
CA PHE A 329 5.01 -33.56 -2.01
C PHE A 329 4.05 -32.39 -1.88
N THR A 330 2.78 -32.63 -2.16
CA THR A 330 1.69 -31.81 -1.65
C THR A 330 1.64 -31.89 -0.11
N GLU A 331 0.92 -30.97 0.52
CA GLU A 331 0.77 -30.95 1.98
C GLU A 331 0.12 -32.25 2.49
N ASN A 332 -0.94 -32.71 1.83
CA ASN A 332 -1.63 -33.95 2.17
C ASN A 332 -0.72 -35.16 2.02
N GLU A 333 -0.05 -35.33 0.87
CA GLU A 333 0.89 -36.45 0.68
C GLU A 333 2.03 -36.44 1.70
N TYR A 334 2.53 -35.26 2.05
CA TYR A 334 3.56 -35.13 3.07
C TYR A 334 3.06 -35.64 4.43
N TYR A 335 1.89 -35.17 4.87
CA TYR A 335 1.33 -35.59 6.16
C TYR A 335 0.95 -37.08 6.15
N ASP A 336 0.32 -37.59 5.09
CA ASP A 336 -0.04 -39.01 4.97
C ASP A 336 1.22 -39.90 5.08
N ASN A 337 2.33 -39.49 4.45
CA ASN A 337 3.62 -40.17 4.57
C ASN A 337 4.21 -40.06 5.98
N GLN A 338 4.11 -38.90 6.66
CA GLN A 338 4.61 -38.74 8.02
C GLN A 338 3.78 -39.52 9.04
N ILE A 339 2.44 -39.55 8.90
CA ILE A 339 1.51 -40.33 9.73
C ILE A 339 1.90 -41.80 9.69
N LYS A 340 2.07 -42.35 8.48
CA LYS A 340 2.51 -43.73 8.27
C LYS A 340 3.92 -43.99 8.82
N TYR A 341 4.86 -43.06 8.60
CA TYR A 341 6.25 -43.24 9.01
C TYR A 341 6.42 -43.24 10.54
N HIS A 342 5.64 -42.42 11.27
CA HIS A 342 5.71 -42.30 12.72
C HIS A 342 4.67 -43.15 13.46
N ASN A 343 3.86 -43.94 12.76
CA ASN A 343 2.77 -44.74 13.31
C ASN A 343 1.83 -43.92 14.21
N ILE A 344 1.40 -42.75 13.72
CA ILE A 344 0.45 -41.91 14.46
C ILE A 344 -0.89 -42.65 14.57
N ASP A 345 -1.54 -42.50 15.71
CA ASP A 345 -2.80 -43.19 16.04
C ASP A 345 -3.89 -42.93 14.98
N MET A 346 -4.36 -44.00 14.35
CA MET A 346 -5.38 -43.98 13.30
C MET A 346 -6.80 -43.73 13.83
N SER A 347 -7.02 -43.80 15.14
CA SER A 347 -8.30 -43.43 15.77
C SER A 347 -8.52 -41.92 15.83
N LEU A 348 -7.44 -41.14 15.76
CA LEU A 348 -7.49 -39.68 15.69
C LEU A 348 -7.99 -39.20 14.33
N SER A 349 -8.67 -38.06 14.31
CA SER A 349 -8.99 -37.37 13.06
C SER A 349 -7.72 -36.88 12.36
N LYS A 350 -7.80 -36.63 11.05
CA LYS A 350 -6.65 -36.16 10.26
C LYS A 350 -6.06 -34.85 10.80
N ASP A 351 -6.90 -33.94 11.27
CA ASP A 351 -6.44 -32.66 11.84
C ASP A 351 -5.68 -32.86 13.15
N GLU A 352 -6.16 -33.75 14.03
CA GLU A 352 -5.45 -34.11 15.27
C GLU A 352 -4.09 -34.78 14.97
N GLN A 353 -4.05 -35.69 14.00
CA GLN A 353 -2.80 -36.32 13.55
C GLN A 353 -1.79 -35.28 13.03
N ILE A 354 -2.26 -34.27 12.29
CA ILE A 354 -1.43 -33.16 11.80
C ILE A 354 -0.91 -32.32 12.96
N GLU A 355 -1.73 -32.02 13.97
CA GLU A 355 -1.29 -31.26 15.15
C GLU A 355 -0.23 -32.02 15.96
N VAL A 356 -0.36 -33.35 16.10
CA VAL A 356 0.68 -34.20 16.69
C VAL A 356 1.99 -34.08 15.90
N LEU A 357 1.94 -34.18 14.57
CA LEU A 357 3.14 -34.03 13.73
C LEU A 357 3.77 -32.64 13.82
N LYS A 358 2.96 -31.57 13.89
CA LYS A 358 3.47 -30.21 14.10
C LYS A 358 4.14 -30.08 15.47
N ALA A 359 3.58 -30.66 16.53
CA ALA A 359 4.20 -30.70 17.86
C ALA A 359 5.54 -31.44 17.85
N MET A 360 5.67 -32.50 17.02
CA MET A 360 6.94 -33.20 16.76
C MET A 360 7.92 -32.44 15.85
N LYS A 361 7.62 -31.17 15.51
CA LYS A 361 8.39 -30.35 14.56
C LYS A 361 8.50 -30.95 13.15
N ARG A 362 7.46 -31.67 12.72
CA ARG A 362 7.33 -32.27 11.39
C ARG A 362 6.28 -31.56 10.54
N GLY A 363 6.08 -30.26 10.73
CA GLY A 363 5.18 -29.47 9.91
C GLY A 363 5.58 -29.47 8.42
N TYR A 364 4.58 -29.38 7.54
CA TYR A 364 4.83 -29.25 6.10
C TYR A 364 5.51 -27.92 5.78
N ILE A 365 6.58 -27.97 4.99
CA ILE A 365 7.27 -26.79 4.48
C ILE A 365 7.15 -26.80 2.96
N LYS A 366 6.28 -25.92 2.44
CA LYS A 366 5.99 -25.77 1.00
C LYS A 366 7.24 -25.38 0.21
N TYR A 367 7.97 -24.38 0.72
CA TYR A 367 9.16 -23.79 0.13
C TYR A 367 10.30 -23.69 1.15
N TYR A 368 11.52 -23.99 0.71
CA TYR A 368 12.75 -23.70 1.43
C TYR A 368 13.64 -22.88 0.50
N ASN A 369 14.17 -21.75 0.95
CA ASN A 369 15.00 -20.88 0.11
C ASN A 369 16.30 -20.51 0.80
N LYS A 370 17.33 -20.27 -0.04
CA LYS A 370 18.56 -19.57 0.30
C LYS A 370 18.70 -18.46 -0.74
N LEU A 371 17.83 -17.46 -0.64
CA LEU A 371 17.69 -16.36 -1.60
C LEU A 371 17.14 -15.13 -0.88
N GLU A 372 17.69 -13.95 -1.19
CA GLU A 372 17.08 -12.67 -0.83
C GLU A 372 16.10 -12.24 -1.93
N SER A 373 14.88 -12.80 -1.91
CA SER A 373 13.94 -12.71 -3.04
C SER A 373 13.46 -11.29 -3.35
N SER A 374 13.57 -10.37 -2.39
CA SER A 374 13.17 -8.96 -2.56
C SER A 374 14.01 -8.17 -3.57
N TYR A 375 15.16 -8.71 -3.99
CA TYR A 375 16.08 -8.03 -4.93
C TYR A 375 16.14 -8.66 -6.32
N VAL A 376 15.53 -9.85 -6.51
CA VAL A 376 15.70 -10.60 -7.77
C VAL A 376 14.40 -11.23 -8.24
N LEU A 377 14.12 -11.07 -9.53
CA LEU A 377 13.10 -11.76 -10.28
C LEU A 377 13.67 -13.07 -10.88
N TYR A 378 12.93 -14.17 -10.73
CA TYR A 378 13.26 -15.42 -11.38
C TYR A 378 13.30 -15.26 -12.91
N ASN A 379 14.29 -15.86 -13.56
CA ASN A 379 14.50 -15.82 -15.01
C ASN A 379 14.73 -14.41 -15.62
N CYS A 380 14.89 -13.36 -14.80
CA CYS A 380 15.07 -12.00 -15.32
C CYS A 380 16.41 -11.79 -16.03
N ASN A 381 17.44 -12.55 -15.64
CA ASN A 381 18.71 -12.62 -16.34
C ASN A 381 18.57 -13.01 -17.83
N SER A 382 17.52 -13.76 -18.19
CA SER A 382 17.27 -14.16 -19.59
C SER A 382 16.87 -13.01 -20.51
N LEU A 383 16.48 -11.85 -19.93
CA LEU A 383 16.08 -10.64 -20.65
C LEU A 383 17.25 -9.70 -20.91
N VAL A 384 18.40 -9.94 -20.27
CA VAL A 384 19.60 -9.11 -20.44
C VAL A 384 20.02 -9.13 -21.92
N ASN A 385 20.25 -7.94 -22.48
CA ASN A 385 20.58 -7.72 -23.90
C ASN A 385 19.49 -8.12 -24.90
N LYS A 386 18.29 -8.55 -24.47
CA LYS A 386 17.16 -8.78 -25.38
C LYS A 386 16.37 -7.50 -25.59
N LYS A 387 15.99 -7.24 -26.83
CA LYS A 387 14.94 -6.26 -27.14
C LYS A 387 13.61 -6.99 -27.12
N VAL A 388 12.78 -6.66 -26.14
CA VAL A 388 11.43 -7.21 -26.00
C VAL A 388 10.45 -6.06 -25.87
N ASP A 389 9.29 -6.20 -26.53
CA ASP A 389 8.20 -5.22 -26.47
C ASP A 389 7.15 -5.58 -25.42
N GLU A 390 7.24 -6.79 -24.87
CA GLU A 390 6.39 -7.26 -23.79
C GLU A 390 7.17 -8.12 -22.80
N ILE A 391 6.66 -8.25 -21.57
CA ILE A 391 7.10 -9.20 -20.55
C ILE A 391 5.89 -9.76 -19.80
N PHE A 392 6.06 -10.96 -19.27
CA PHE A 392 5.05 -11.62 -18.44
C PHE A 392 5.61 -11.82 -17.03
N ILE A 393 4.85 -11.44 -16.00
CA ILE A 393 5.27 -11.59 -14.60
C ILE A 393 4.31 -12.55 -13.89
N CYS A 394 4.84 -13.67 -13.43
CA CYS A 394 4.11 -14.69 -12.68
C CYS A 394 4.51 -14.71 -11.20
N GLU A 395 3.72 -15.39 -10.38
CA GLU A 395 3.98 -15.49 -8.93
C GLU A 395 5.15 -16.40 -8.58
N GLY A 396 5.22 -17.58 -9.20
CA GLY A 396 6.16 -18.64 -8.84
C GLY A 396 7.05 -19.13 -9.98
N PRO A 397 8.13 -19.86 -9.64
CA PRO A 397 9.07 -20.36 -10.65
C PRO A 397 8.49 -21.48 -11.52
N PHE A 398 7.50 -22.24 -11.03
CA PHE A 398 6.80 -23.23 -11.85
C PHE A 398 5.94 -22.60 -12.94
N ASP A 399 5.30 -21.47 -12.64
CA ASP A 399 4.52 -20.69 -13.60
C ASP A 399 5.41 -20.22 -14.74
N VAL A 400 6.56 -19.61 -14.40
CA VAL A 400 7.55 -19.16 -15.37
C VAL A 400 8.06 -20.33 -16.21
N MET A 401 8.39 -21.45 -15.58
CA MET A 401 8.88 -22.64 -16.28
C MET A 401 7.85 -23.17 -17.27
N LYS A 402 6.55 -23.20 -16.91
CA LYS A 402 5.47 -23.61 -17.81
C LYS A 402 5.31 -22.65 -18.99
N MET A 403 5.26 -21.35 -18.70
CA MET A 403 5.15 -20.29 -19.72
C MET A 403 6.30 -20.34 -20.73
N VAL A 404 7.54 -20.49 -20.26
CA VAL A 404 8.75 -20.50 -21.10
C VAL A 404 8.93 -21.80 -21.88
N CYS A 405 8.71 -22.96 -21.24
CA CYS A 405 9.08 -24.24 -21.85
C CYS A 405 7.94 -24.88 -22.64
N HIS A 406 6.67 -24.64 -22.26
CA HIS A 406 5.50 -25.30 -22.86
C HIS A 406 4.64 -24.35 -23.69
N HIS A 407 4.57 -23.08 -23.30
CA HIS A 407 3.64 -22.13 -23.93
C HIS A 407 4.31 -21.18 -24.94
N GLY A 408 5.63 -21.00 -24.85
CA GLY A 408 6.42 -20.21 -25.80
C GLY A 408 6.58 -18.73 -25.42
N TYR A 409 6.18 -18.35 -24.20
CA TYR A 409 6.34 -16.99 -23.67
C TYR A 409 7.72 -16.86 -22.99
N GLU A 410 8.78 -16.77 -23.79
CA GLU A 410 10.17 -16.83 -23.30
C GLU A 410 10.58 -15.64 -22.42
N ASN A 411 9.87 -14.52 -22.56
CA ASN A 411 10.02 -13.27 -21.82
C ASN A 411 9.25 -13.25 -20.49
N THR A 412 9.10 -14.43 -19.86
CA THR A 412 8.40 -14.57 -18.58
C THR A 412 9.38 -14.56 -17.40
N VAL A 413 9.03 -13.83 -16.34
CA VAL A 413 9.78 -13.69 -15.08
C VAL A 413 8.90 -13.97 -13.87
N GLY A 414 9.50 -14.28 -12.72
CA GLY A 414 8.79 -14.66 -11.50
C GLY A 414 9.10 -13.78 -10.29
N MET A 415 8.08 -13.28 -9.59
CA MET A 415 8.25 -12.35 -8.47
C MET A 415 8.35 -12.99 -7.08
N PHE A 416 8.28 -14.32 -6.99
CA PHE A 416 8.33 -15.09 -5.74
C PHE A 416 7.25 -14.68 -4.72
N GLY A 417 6.03 -14.48 -5.20
CA GLY A 417 4.89 -14.00 -4.41
C GLY A 417 3.91 -13.22 -5.26
N LYS A 418 3.07 -12.40 -4.63
CA LYS A 418 2.04 -11.58 -5.30
C LYS A 418 2.45 -10.11 -5.48
N ASP A 419 3.47 -9.64 -4.77
CA ASP A 419 3.82 -8.22 -4.67
C ASP A 419 5.28 -7.94 -5.05
N LEU A 420 5.48 -7.05 -6.02
CA LEU A 420 6.80 -6.63 -6.50
C LEU A 420 7.53 -5.79 -5.46
N LYS A 421 8.78 -6.16 -5.19
CA LYS A 421 9.64 -5.49 -4.20
C LYS A 421 10.59 -4.49 -4.84
N SER A 422 11.11 -3.53 -4.06
CA SER A 422 11.91 -2.42 -4.59
C SER A 422 13.15 -2.84 -5.38
N GLY A 423 13.81 -3.94 -5.02
CA GLY A 423 14.95 -4.44 -5.81
C GLY A 423 14.55 -5.23 -7.05
N GLN A 424 13.40 -5.90 -7.04
CA GLN A 424 12.82 -6.49 -8.26
C GLN A 424 12.42 -5.40 -9.26
N LEU A 425 11.79 -4.33 -8.76
CA LEU A 425 11.46 -3.15 -9.55
C LEU A 425 12.72 -2.46 -10.09
N TYR A 426 13.81 -2.44 -9.31
CA TYR A 426 15.11 -1.97 -9.78
C TYR A 426 15.61 -2.76 -11.00
N GLN A 427 15.50 -4.10 -11.00
CA GLN A 427 15.89 -4.90 -12.16
C GLN A 427 15.06 -4.56 -13.41
N LEU A 428 13.74 -4.43 -13.28
CA LEU A 428 12.87 -4.04 -14.39
C LEU A 428 13.22 -2.63 -14.89
N TYR A 429 13.40 -1.68 -13.98
CA TYR A 429 13.81 -0.33 -14.31
C TYR A 429 15.15 -0.31 -15.05
N GLN A 430 16.16 -1.02 -14.55
CA GLN A 430 17.49 -1.07 -15.15
C GLN A 430 17.48 -1.66 -16.56
N LEU A 431 16.72 -2.74 -16.78
CA LEU A 431 16.61 -3.41 -18.07
C LEU A 431 15.83 -2.59 -19.10
N PHE A 432 14.78 -1.88 -18.66
CA PHE A 432 13.79 -1.30 -19.55
C PHE A 432 13.67 0.22 -19.46
N LYS A 433 14.58 0.92 -18.78
CA LYS A 433 14.53 2.39 -18.55
C LYS A 433 14.21 3.21 -19.81
N ASP A 434 14.74 2.78 -20.97
CA ASP A 434 14.61 3.49 -22.25
C ASP A 434 13.36 3.07 -23.05
N ASN A 435 12.61 2.05 -22.60
CA ASN A 435 11.41 1.53 -23.26
C ASN A 435 10.17 1.44 -22.35
N ARG A 436 10.19 2.08 -21.16
CA ARG A 436 9.13 1.95 -20.14
C ARG A 436 7.74 2.32 -20.66
N GLU A 437 7.65 3.32 -21.53
CA GLU A 437 6.37 3.80 -22.04
C GLU A 437 5.70 2.85 -23.04
N ASN A 438 6.49 2.06 -23.78
CA ASN A 438 5.97 1.17 -24.82
C ASN A 438 5.90 -0.28 -24.36
N LEU A 439 6.74 -0.69 -23.40
CA LEU A 439 6.78 -2.05 -22.89
C LEU A 439 5.42 -2.48 -22.33
N LYS A 440 4.89 -3.59 -22.84
CA LYS A 440 3.69 -4.23 -22.31
C LYS A 440 4.06 -5.16 -21.15
N ILE A 441 3.47 -4.95 -19.98
CA ILE A 441 3.67 -5.78 -18.80
C ILE A 441 2.37 -6.54 -18.53
N HIS A 442 2.44 -7.86 -18.62
CA HIS A 442 1.32 -8.76 -18.35
C HIS A 442 1.50 -9.40 -16.98
N LEU A 443 0.59 -9.10 -16.04
CA LEU A 443 0.62 -9.66 -14.68
C LEU A 443 -0.33 -10.86 -14.59
N PHE A 444 0.24 -12.02 -14.25
CA PHE A 444 -0.52 -13.22 -13.87
C PHE A 444 -0.66 -13.24 -12.35
N VAL A 445 -1.86 -12.90 -11.88
CA VAL A 445 -2.20 -12.90 -10.46
C VAL A 445 -3.50 -13.68 -10.28
N ASP A 446 -3.60 -14.43 -9.19
CA ASP A 446 -4.80 -15.18 -8.86
C ASP A 446 -6.05 -14.28 -8.89
N ASN A 447 -7.19 -14.81 -9.37
CA ASN A 447 -8.44 -14.06 -9.42
C ASN A 447 -9.21 -14.07 -8.07
N ASP A 448 -8.47 -14.08 -6.96
CA ASP A 448 -9.02 -13.96 -5.60
C ASP A 448 -8.84 -12.53 -5.05
N GLU A 449 -9.50 -12.21 -3.94
CA GLU A 449 -9.47 -10.86 -3.34
C GLU A 449 -8.03 -10.41 -3.02
N ALA A 450 -7.20 -11.33 -2.53
CA ALA A 450 -5.79 -11.08 -2.21
C ALA A 450 -4.97 -10.77 -3.48
N GLY A 451 -5.20 -11.51 -4.56
CA GLY A 451 -4.56 -11.35 -5.85
C GLY A 451 -4.97 -10.04 -6.54
N ILE A 452 -6.24 -9.65 -6.48
CA ILE A 452 -6.71 -8.36 -7.00
C ILE A 452 -6.03 -7.20 -6.27
N LYS A 453 -5.97 -7.24 -4.93
CA LYS A 453 -5.30 -6.18 -4.15
C LYS A 453 -3.81 -6.10 -4.45
N ALA A 454 -3.14 -7.24 -4.60
CA ALA A 454 -1.73 -7.29 -4.96
C ALA A 454 -1.49 -6.77 -6.39
N PHE A 455 -2.38 -7.11 -7.34
CA PHE A 455 -2.36 -6.60 -8.69
C PHE A 455 -2.43 -5.06 -8.72
N GLU A 456 -3.37 -4.45 -8.01
CA GLU A 456 -3.50 -2.97 -7.94
C GLU A 456 -2.24 -2.32 -7.36
N GLY A 457 -1.65 -2.93 -6.32
CA GLY A 457 -0.38 -2.48 -5.75
C GLY A 457 0.78 -2.52 -6.75
N ASN A 458 0.90 -3.62 -7.52
CA ASN A 458 1.91 -3.77 -8.55
C ASN A 458 1.72 -2.78 -9.70
N VAL A 459 0.48 -2.60 -10.16
CA VAL A 459 0.12 -1.59 -11.16
C VAL A 459 0.65 -0.23 -10.73
N LYS A 460 0.33 0.18 -9.50
CA LYS A 460 0.73 1.49 -8.97
C LYS A 460 2.25 1.64 -9.00
N LYS A 461 2.99 0.68 -8.44
CA LYS A 461 4.46 0.70 -8.40
C LYS A 461 5.08 0.79 -9.79
N LEU A 462 4.56 0.03 -10.76
CA LEU A 462 5.05 0.03 -12.13
C LEU A 462 4.74 1.35 -12.86
N GLN A 463 3.53 1.90 -12.71
CA GLN A 463 3.17 3.19 -13.33
C GLN A 463 3.91 4.37 -12.72
N GLU A 464 4.14 4.36 -11.40
CA GLU A 464 4.98 5.36 -10.73
C GLU A 464 6.44 5.30 -11.23
N LEU A 465 6.88 4.15 -11.73
CA LEU A 465 8.16 3.98 -12.45
C LEU A 465 8.06 4.26 -13.96
N GLY A 466 6.97 4.84 -14.46
CA GLY A 466 6.83 5.20 -15.88
C GLY A 466 6.42 4.06 -16.82
N PHE A 467 6.13 2.85 -16.33
CA PHE A 467 5.57 1.78 -17.16
C PHE A 467 4.09 2.02 -17.42
N LYS A 468 3.73 2.30 -18.68
CA LYS A 468 2.35 2.69 -19.02
C LYS A 468 1.45 1.51 -19.37
N ASN A 469 1.94 0.46 -20.00
CA ASN A 469 1.07 -0.57 -20.57
C ASN A 469 1.03 -1.81 -19.69
N ILE A 470 0.20 -1.77 -18.63
CA ILE A 470 0.08 -2.89 -17.68
C ILE A 470 -1.28 -3.57 -17.85
N TYR A 471 -1.22 -4.89 -17.99
CA TYR A 471 -2.37 -5.73 -18.31
C TYR A 471 -2.56 -6.79 -17.24
N LYS A 472 -3.82 -7.02 -16.85
CA LYS A 472 -4.19 -8.20 -16.07
C LYS A 472 -4.43 -9.38 -17.01
N MET A 473 -3.81 -10.51 -16.69
CA MET A 473 -4.07 -11.78 -17.37
C MET A 473 -5.07 -12.59 -16.56
N ILE A 474 -6.23 -12.90 -17.14
CA ILE A 474 -7.29 -13.64 -16.46
C ILE A 474 -7.42 -15.04 -17.08
N LEU A 475 -7.06 -16.06 -16.30
CA LEU A 475 -7.29 -17.45 -16.66
C LEU A 475 -8.75 -17.81 -16.37
N LYS A 476 -9.45 -18.38 -17.36
CA LYS A 476 -10.87 -18.78 -17.22
C LYS A 476 -11.04 -20.00 -16.32
N ASN A 477 -10.18 -20.98 -16.52
CA ASN A 477 -10.18 -22.27 -15.84
C ASN A 477 -8.73 -22.55 -15.44
N GLY A 478 -8.41 -22.52 -14.16
CA GLY A 478 -7.03 -22.68 -13.68
C GLY A 478 -6.75 -21.75 -12.51
N LYS A 479 -6.01 -22.25 -11.53
CA LYS A 479 -5.61 -21.46 -10.36
C LYS A 479 -4.44 -20.55 -10.68
N ASP A 480 -3.42 -21.10 -11.31
CA ASP A 480 -2.17 -20.41 -11.66
C ASP A 480 -1.71 -20.78 -13.09
N ALA A 481 -0.67 -20.11 -13.59
CA ALA A 481 -0.16 -20.35 -14.94
C ALA A 481 0.58 -21.70 -15.05
N ALA A 482 1.03 -22.29 -13.94
CA ALA A 482 1.60 -23.64 -13.91
C ALA A 482 0.55 -24.73 -14.20
N GLU A 483 -0.71 -24.49 -13.87
CA GLU A 483 -1.83 -25.41 -14.10
C GLU A 483 -2.61 -25.14 -15.40
N ALA A 484 -2.40 -23.99 -16.05
CA ALA A 484 -3.09 -23.59 -17.27
C ALA A 484 -2.58 -24.31 -18.53
N THR A 485 -3.50 -24.63 -19.45
CA THR A 485 -3.16 -25.08 -20.81
C THR A 485 -2.67 -23.93 -21.67
N LYS A 486 -2.06 -24.24 -22.82
CA LYS A 486 -1.61 -23.22 -23.77
C LYS A 486 -2.79 -22.40 -24.28
N GLU A 487 -3.90 -23.05 -24.61
CA GLU A 487 -5.11 -22.40 -25.11
C GLU A 487 -5.71 -21.42 -24.08
N GLU A 488 -5.63 -21.74 -22.79
CA GLU A 488 -6.11 -20.87 -21.71
C GLU A 488 -5.23 -19.62 -21.56
N VAL A 489 -3.92 -19.79 -21.64
CA VAL A 489 -2.95 -18.69 -21.63
C VAL A 489 -3.12 -17.81 -22.86
N ASP A 490 -3.23 -18.40 -24.06
CA ASP A 490 -3.45 -17.69 -25.31
C ASP A 490 -4.81 -16.96 -25.29
N TYR A 491 -5.83 -17.56 -24.69
CA TYR A 491 -7.12 -16.91 -24.49
C TYR A 491 -7.00 -15.67 -23.61
N ALA A 492 -6.27 -15.77 -22.49
CA ALA A 492 -6.01 -14.65 -21.58
C ALA A 492 -5.17 -13.54 -22.26
N TYR A 493 -4.16 -13.94 -23.05
CA TYR A 493 -3.31 -13.02 -23.81
C TYR A 493 -4.07 -12.23 -24.86
N ASN A 494 -5.01 -12.86 -25.54
CA ASN A 494 -5.84 -12.22 -26.57
C ASN A 494 -6.96 -11.33 -25.99
N ARG A 495 -7.20 -11.39 -24.67
CA ARG A 495 -8.18 -10.55 -23.96
C ARG A 495 -7.60 -9.94 -22.68
N PRO A 496 -6.45 -9.25 -22.78
CA PRO A 496 -5.81 -8.71 -21.60
C PRO A 496 -6.57 -7.45 -21.17
N GLU A 497 -6.87 -7.34 -19.88
CA GLU A 497 -7.53 -6.14 -19.36
C GLU A 497 -6.47 -5.07 -19.12
N LEU A 498 -6.42 -4.07 -20.00
CA LEU A 498 -5.57 -2.89 -19.80
C LEU A 498 -6.05 -2.11 -18.58
N GLN A 499 -5.14 -1.82 -17.67
CA GLN A 499 -5.51 -1.05 -16.50
C GLN A 499 -5.91 0.39 -16.87
N SER A 500 -7.14 0.74 -16.49
CA SER A 500 -7.72 2.07 -16.75
C SER A 500 -7.23 3.13 -15.77
N VAL A 501 -6.94 2.75 -14.52
CA VAL A 501 -6.38 3.64 -13.50
C VAL A 501 -4.94 4.01 -13.88
N ARG A 502 -4.67 5.31 -13.89
CA ARG A 502 -3.37 5.89 -14.22
C ARG A 502 -2.78 6.61 -13.01
N TYR A 503 -1.59 6.19 -12.58
CA TYR A 503 -0.75 6.88 -11.62
C TYR A 503 0.33 7.67 -12.37
N SER A 504 0.66 8.86 -11.84
CA SER A 504 1.72 9.69 -12.41
C SER A 504 3.09 9.04 -12.19
N GLU A 505 3.97 9.16 -13.19
CA GLU A 505 5.38 8.84 -13.01
C GLU A 505 5.97 9.73 -11.92
N LYS A 506 6.81 9.13 -11.11
CA LYS A 506 7.49 9.73 -9.97
C LYS A 506 8.98 9.82 -10.26
N LYS A 507 9.65 10.77 -9.61
CA LYS A 507 11.10 10.84 -9.59
C LYS A 507 11.66 9.54 -8.99
N ILE A 508 12.73 9.02 -9.57
CA ILE A 508 13.31 7.74 -9.15
C ILE A 508 14.60 8.02 -8.38
N THR A 509 14.70 7.45 -7.18
CA THR A 509 15.90 7.47 -6.35
C THR A 509 16.40 6.05 -6.17
N ILE A 510 17.69 5.82 -6.44
CA ILE A 510 18.31 4.50 -6.28
C ILE A 510 19.15 4.52 -5.01
N ILE A 511 18.89 3.57 -4.12
CA ILE A 511 19.60 3.41 -2.85
C ILE A 511 20.43 2.14 -2.95
N ASP A 512 21.74 2.28 -2.76
CA ASP A 512 22.67 1.17 -2.71
C ASP A 512 22.93 0.78 -1.24
N GLU A 513 22.45 -0.41 -0.85
CA GLU A 513 22.62 -0.95 0.51
C GLU A 513 24.07 -1.33 0.85
N ASP A 514 24.94 -1.48 -0.15
CA ASP A 514 26.34 -1.82 0.09
C ASP A 514 27.22 -0.60 0.37
N VAL A 515 26.83 0.57 -0.17
CA VAL A 515 27.53 1.85 0.04
C VAL A 515 27.08 2.56 1.32
N SER A 516 25.88 2.25 1.81
CA SER A 516 25.26 2.91 2.96
C SER A 516 25.73 2.38 4.34
N LYS A 517 26.97 1.84 4.43
CA LYS A 517 27.53 1.24 5.64
C LYS A 517 28.68 2.04 6.25
#